data_AF-A0A6H9V5G6-F1
#
_entry.id   AF-A0A6H9V5G6-F1
#
_cell.length_a   1.000
_cell.length_b   1.000
_cell.length_c   1.000
_cell.angle_alpha   90.00
_cell.angle_beta   90.00
_cell.angle_gamma   90.00
#
_symmetry.space_group_name_H-M   'P 1'
#
loop_
_entity.id
_entity.type
_entity.pdbx_description
1 polymer ?
#
loop_
_entity_poly.entity_id
_entity_poly.type
_entity_poly.pdbx_seq_one_letter_code
_entity_poly.pdbx_strand_id
1 'polypeptide(L)'
;MAAVSNSCAQPILRTADLSEGLRIVERLLSIADLTDLDVDFEALISSGDVLTPLLELLPHAQWFTEGDTGGSSVKGDDPSAHFPVRLRAVARPPETVGPFLDVVGDSPATVRWDFMGWPEAPEVGLGVGGARGAFVTLCTHVRDLELEEPATDHTVFVHVKQAEAERAPWLAALVGLTVIGDLEMAPY
;
A
#
# COMPACT_ATOMS: atom_id res chain seq x y z
N MET A 1 -4.94 18.31 15.53
CA MET A 1 -4.53 18.92 14.24
C MET A 1 -4.67 17.84 13.20
N ALA A 2 -5.62 17.95 12.28
CA ALA A 2 -5.77 16.98 11.20
C ALA A 2 -4.46 16.92 10.41
N ALA A 3 -3.79 15.77 10.41
CA ALA A 3 -2.61 15.54 9.60
C ALA A 3 -3.04 15.71 8.14
N VAL A 4 -2.44 16.68 7.44
CA VAL A 4 -2.66 16.84 6.01
C VAL A 4 -2.00 15.64 5.34
N SER A 5 -2.79 14.69 4.86
CA SER A 5 -2.28 13.56 4.10
C SER A 5 -1.54 14.07 2.86
N ASN A 6 -0.40 13.47 2.57
CA ASN A 6 0.48 13.90 1.48
C ASN A 6 -0.04 13.49 0.09
N SER A 7 -1.10 12.67 0.03
CA SER A 7 -1.68 12.19 -1.22
C SER A 7 -3.16 11.81 -1.08
N CYS A 8 -3.81 11.68 -2.22
CA CYS A 8 -5.09 11.01 -2.37
C CYS A 8 -4.89 9.75 -3.21
N ALA A 9 -5.66 8.71 -2.94
CA ALA A 9 -5.61 7.43 -3.63
C ALA A 9 -6.91 7.18 -4.37
N GLN A 10 -6.84 6.57 -5.56
CA GLN A 10 -8.04 6.19 -6.30
C GLN A 10 -7.92 4.74 -6.77
N PRO A 11 -8.94 3.90 -6.53
CA PRO A 11 -8.91 2.51 -6.96
C PRO A 11 -9.10 2.41 -8.48
N ILE A 12 -8.26 1.63 -9.14
CA ILE A 12 -8.28 1.42 -10.60
C ILE A 12 -8.53 -0.03 -11.01
N LEU A 13 -8.34 -0.98 -10.09
CA LEU A 13 -8.58 -2.39 -10.31
C LEU A 13 -9.10 -3.03 -9.02
N ARG A 14 -10.10 -3.91 -9.16
CA ARG A 14 -10.49 -4.89 -8.14
C ARG A 14 -10.51 -6.27 -8.79
N THR A 15 -9.81 -7.23 -8.21
CA THR A 15 -9.65 -8.56 -8.79
C THR A 15 -9.49 -9.64 -7.71
N ALA A 16 -9.91 -10.87 -8.01
CA ALA A 16 -9.61 -12.03 -7.18
C ALA A 16 -8.26 -12.70 -7.54
N ASP A 17 -7.60 -12.23 -8.60
CA ASP A 17 -6.30 -12.74 -9.04
C ASP A 17 -5.17 -11.78 -8.59
N LEU A 18 -4.43 -12.16 -7.55
CA LEU A 18 -3.27 -11.41 -7.06
C LEU A 18 -2.24 -11.14 -8.16
N SER A 19 -2.05 -12.08 -9.08
CA SER A 19 -1.10 -11.93 -10.19
C SER A 19 -1.56 -10.88 -11.20
N GLU A 20 -2.86 -10.65 -11.34
CA GLU A 20 -3.39 -9.54 -12.12
C GLU A 20 -3.11 -8.20 -11.45
N GLY A 21 -3.31 -8.11 -10.13
CA GLY A 21 -2.95 -6.94 -9.33
C GLY A 21 -1.48 -6.55 -9.50
N LEU A 22 -0.57 -7.51 -9.30
CA LEU A 22 0.87 -7.30 -9.46
C LEU A 22 1.26 -6.86 -10.87
N ARG A 23 0.67 -7.46 -11.92
CA ARG A 23 0.92 -7.04 -13.30
C ARG A 23 0.51 -5.59 -13.56
N ILE A 24 -0.58 -5.11 -12.95
CA ILE A 24 -0.98 -3.70 -13.08
C ILE A 24 -0.02 -2.78 -12.34
N VAL A 25 0.42 -3.18 -11.13
CA VAL A 25 1.45 -2.45 -10.39
C VAL A 25 2.73 -2.33 -11.24
N GLU A 26 3.22 -3.42 -11.82
CA GLU A 26 4.42 -3.41 -12.68
C GLU A 26 4.27 -2.47 -13.88
N ARG A 27 3.08 -2.44 -14.51
CA ARG A 27 2.81 -1.52 -15.63
C ARG A 27 2.80 -0.07 -15.18
N LEU A 28 2.28 0.25 -14.00
CA LEU A 28 2.34 1.60 -13.41
C LEU A 28 3.77 1.99 -13.06
N LEU A 29 4.55 1.09 -12.44
CA LEU A 29 5.95 1.35 -12.12
C LEU A 29 6.80 1.56 -13.39
N SER A 30 6.46 0.90 -14.50
CA SER A 30 7.19 1.06 -15.77
C SER A 30 7.13 2.46 -16.39
N ILE A 31 6.17 3.30 -15.96
CA ILE A 31 6.00 4.67 -16.44
C ILE A 31 6.44 5.72 -15.41
N ALA A 32 6.80 5.32 -14.20
CA ALA A 32 7.19 6.20 -13.11
C ALA A 32 8.71 6.50 -13.10
N ASP A 33 9.10 7.58 -12.43
CA ASP A 33 10.49 7.81 -12.05
C ASP A 33 10.81 6.99 -10.79
N LEU A 34 11.46 5.85 -11.00
CA LEU A 34 11.81 4.88 -9.95
C LEU A 34 13.09 5.23 -9.18
N THR A 35 13.59 6.46 -9.29
CA THR A 35 14.65 6.95 -8.41
C THR A 35 14.21 6.78 -6.96
N ASP A 36 15.10 6.29 -6.10
CA ASP A 36 14.84 6.02 -4.68
C ASP A 36 13.61 5.13 -4.41
N LEU A 37 13.27 4.22 -5.33
CA LEU A 37 12.16 3.27 -5.15
C LEU A 37 12.35 2.43 -3.88
N ASP A 38 11.34 2.47 -3.02
CA ASP A 38 11.21 1.58 -1.88
C ASP A 38 9.78 1.06 -1.71
N VAL A 39 9.62 0.13 -0.78
CA VAL A 39 8.36 -0.54 -0.50
C VAL A 39 8.06 -0.52 0.99
N ASP A 40 6.85 -0.07 1.31
CA ASP A 40 6.24 -0.13 2.62
C ASP A 40 5.21 -1.26 2.68
N PHE A 41 5.15 -1.94 3.83
CA PHE A 41 4.22 -3.02 4.11
C PHE A 41 3.42 -2.70 5.37
N GLU A 42 2.12 -2.93 5.30
CA GLU A 42 1.28 -3.08 6.49
C GLU A 42 0.45 -4.35 6.42
N ALA A 43 0.19 -4.98 7.57
CA ALA A 43 -0.67 -6.16 7.64
C ALA A 43 -1.38 -6.28 8.98
N LEU A 44 -2.61 -6.77 8.97
CA LEU A 44 -3.36 -7.10 10.17
C LEU A 44 -3.20 -8.59 10.48
N ILE A 45 -2.41 -8.90 11.51
CA ILE A 45 -1.99 -10.27 11.81
C ILE A 45 -2.74 -10.79 13.03
N SER A 46 -3.37 -11.96 12.89
CA SER A 46 -4.18 -12.59 13.95
C SER A 46 -3.56 -13.87 14.54
N SER A 47 -2.38 -14.28 14.08
CA SER A 47 -1.72 -15.52 14.53
C SER A 47 -0.18 -15.38 14.57
N GLY A 48 0.43 -16.07 15.53
CA GLY A 48 1.89 -16.21 15.63
C GLY A 48 2.48 -16.96 14.45
N ASP A 49 1.74 -17.87 13.82
CA ASP A 49 2.20 -18.67 12.67
C ASP A 49 2.51 -17.79 11.45
N VAL A 50 1.83 -16.65 11.33
CA VAL A 50 2.08 -15.65 10.28
C VAL A 50 3.06 -14.59 10.78
N LEU A 51 2.92 -14.15 12.03
CA LEU A 51 3.76 -13.09 12.59
C LEU A 51 5.24 -13.49 12.67
N THR A 52 5.55 -14.69 13.14
CA THR A 52 6.94 -15.12 13.34
C THR A 52 7.74 -15.13 12.04
N PRO A 53 7.28 -15.77 10.95
CA PRO A 53 8.00 -15.70 9.67
C PRO A 53 8.07 -14.28 9.07
N LEU A 54 7.05 -13.44 9.28
CA LEU A 54 7.11 -12.04 8.86
C LEU A 54 8.19 -11.25 9.59
N LEU A 55 8.37 -11.48 10.90
CA LEU A 55 9.44 -10.84 11.67
C LEU A 55 10.83 -11.37 11.31
N GLU A 56 10.95 -12.62 10.86
CA GLU A 56 12.21 -13.15 10.31
C GLU A 56 12.54 -12.52 8.96
N LEU A 57 11.54 -12.37 8.08
CA LEU A 57 11.68 -11.70 6.78
C LEU A 57 11.97 -10.20 6.94
N LEU A 58 11.31 -9.56 7.91
CA LEU A 58 11.34 -8.12 8.16
C LEU A 58 11.79 -7.85 9.60
N PRO A 59 13.10 -8.03 9.93
CA PRO A 59 13.61 -7.97 11.30
C PRO A 59 13.50 -6.59 11.97
N HIS A 60 13.15 -5.56 11.21
CA HIS A 60 12.92 -4.20 11.71
C HIS A 60 11.45 -3.78 11.65
N ALA A 61 10.55 -4.69 11.29
CA ALA A 61 9.12 -4.44 11.34
C ALA A 61 8.70 -4.17 12.79
N GLN A 62 7.77 -3.23 12.94
CA GLN A 62 7.15 -2.91 14.21
C GLN A 62 5.73 -3.45 14.21
N TRP A 63 5.22 -3.82 15.36
CA TRP A 63 3.81 -4.14 15.52
C TRP A 63 3.21 -3.37 16.68
N PHE A 64 1.92 -3.09 16.58
CA PHE A 64 1.14 -2.41 17.60
C PHE A 64 -0.32 -2.87 17.54
N THR A 65 -1.04 -2.72 18.65
CA THR A 65 -2.50 -2.84 18.67
C THR A 65 -3.13 -1.46 18.67
N GLU A 66 -4.31 -1.34 18.07
CA GLU A 66 -5.11 -0.12 18.17
C GLU A 66 -5.81 -0.03 19.55
N GLY A 67 -5.82 1.17 20.16
CA GLY A 67 -6.50 1.45 21.43
C GLY A 67 -5.61 1.87 22.62
N ASP A 68 -6.23 2.47 23.64
CA ASP A 68 -5.57 3.20 24.74
C ASP A 68 -4.67 2.36 25.67
N THR A 69 -4.83 1.05 25.69
CA THR A 69 -4.03 0.12 26.52
C THR A 69 -2.98 -0.66 25.72
N GLY A 70 -2.83 -0.32 24.44
CA GLY A 70 -2.30 -1.22 23.42
C GLY A 70 -0.88 -1.76 23.66
N GLY A 71 -0.67 -3.01 23.27
CA GLY A 71 0.63 -3.66 23.24
C GLY A 71 1.44 -3.22 22.03
N SER A 72 2.78 -3.22 22.14
CA SER A 72 3.64 -2.96 20.98
C SER A 72 5.02 -3.60 21.09
N SER A 73 5.65 -3.81 19.93
CA SER A 73 7.05 -4.25 19.86
C SER A 73 8.01 -3.25 20.51
N VAL A 74 7.72 -1.95 20.44
CA VAL A 74 8.53 -0.88 21.04
C VAL A 74 8.55 -0.97 22.57
N LYS A 75 7.45 -1.42 23.19
CA LYS A 75 7.37 -1.67 24.63
C LYS A 75 8.02 -2.99 25.04
N GLY A 76 8.34 -3.86 24.08
CA GLY A 76 8.84 -5.20 24.33
C GLY A 76 7.77 -6.17 24.78
N ASP A 77 6.50 -5.91 24.45
CA ASP A 77 5.37 -6.78 24.79
C ASP A 77 5.44 -8.10 23.99
N ASP A 78 4.72 -9.12 24.45
CA ASP A 78 4.56 -10.39 23.73
C ASP A 78 3.34 -10.31 22.79
N PRO A 79 3.51 -10.34 21.46
CA PRO A 79 2.40 -10.22 20.52
C PRO A 79 1.32 -11.30 20.69
N SER A 80 1.66 -12.47 21.25
CA SER A 80 0.70 -13.56 21.45
C SER A 80 -0.44 -13.21 22.41
N ALA A 81 -0.22 -12.23 23.30
CA ALA A 81 -1.22 -11.72 24.23
C ALA A 81 -2.09 -10.58 23.62
N HIS A 82 -1.78 -10.15 22.40
CA HIS A 82 -2.25 -8.88 21.83
C HIS A 82 -2.89 -9.00 20.45
N PHE A 83 -3.06 -10.21 19.91
CA PHE A 83 -3.71 -10.37 18.60
C PHE A 83 -5.17 -9.85 18.58
N PRO A 84 -5.61 -9.24 17.46
CA PRO A 84 -4.84 -8.95 16.25
C PRO A 84 -3.89 -7.76 16.42
N VAL A 85 -2.73 -7.82 15.74
CA VAL A 85 -1.72 -6.75 15.73
C VAL A 85 -1.54 -6.19 14.32
N ARG A 86 -1.34 -4.88 14.20
CA ARG A 86 -0.95 -4.23 12.95
C ARG A 86 0.56 -4.23 12.85
N LEU A 87 1.09 -4.94 11.85
CA LEU A 87 2.51 -4.96 11.51
C LEU A 87 2.79 -3.84 10.50
N ARG A 88 3.90 -3.12 10.66
CA ARG A 88 4.39 -2.10 9.72
C ARG A 88 5.89 -2.29 9.49
N ALA A 89 6.30 -2.30 8.22
CA ALA A 89 7.69 -2.26 7.80
C ALA A 89 7.85 -1.22 6.70
N VAL A 90 8.90 -0.41 6.78
CA VAL A 90 9.09 0.72 5.86
C VAL A 90 10.43 0.67 5.12
N ALA A 91 10.49 1.31 3.96
CA ALA A 91 11.68 1.48 3.14
C ALA A 91 12.41 0.15 2.90
N ARG A 92 11.66 -0.86 2.43
CA ARG A 92 12.18 -2.18 2.05
C ARG A 92 12.46 -2.22 0.55
N PRO A 93 13.40 -3.07 0.09
CA PRO A 93 13.68 -3.15 -1.33
C PRO A 93 12.61 -4.00 -2.06
N PRO A 94 12.30 -3.73 -3.35
CA PRO A 94 11.17 -4.37 -4.06
C PRO A 94 11.18 -5.90 -4.09
N GLU A 95 12.34 -6.54 -4.00
CA GLU A 95 12.46 -8.00 -3.96
C GLU A 95 11.80 -8.66 -2.73
N THR A 96 11.47 -7.89 -1.68
CA THR A 96 10.78 -8.44 -0.50
C THR A 96 9.28 -8.64 -0.72
N VAL A 97 8.69 -8.11 -1.78
CA VAL A 97 7.23 -8.19 -2.04
C VAL A 97 6.76 -9.63 -2.19
N GLY A 98 7.42 -10.44 -3.03
CA GLY A 98 7.04 -11.83 -3.24
C GLY A 98 7.06 -12.66 -1.95
N PRO A 99 8.20 -12.72 -1.24
CA PRO A 99 8.29 -13.40 0.05
C PRO A 99 7.28 -12.89 1.09
N PHE A 100 6.99 -11.58 1.12
CA PHE A 100 5.98 -11.02 2.03
C PHE A 100 4.58 -11.55 1.70
N LEU A 101 4.18 -11.51 0.41
CA LEU A 101 2.87 -11.99 -0.04
C LEU A 101 2.70 -13.50 0.19
N ASP A 102 3.77 -14.28 0.02
CA ASP A 102 3.76 -15.72 0.31
C ASP A 102 3.51 -16.02 1.79
N VAL A 103 4.11 -15.22 2.69
CA VAL A 103 3.99 -15.42 4.14
C VAL A 103 2.67 -14.88 4.69
N VAL A 104 2.25 -13.69 4.24
CA VAL A 104 1.04 -13.03 4.78
C VAL A 104 -0.23 -13.80 4.42
N GLY A 105 -0.22 -14.53 3.29
CA GLY A 105 -1.31 -15.37 2.84
C GLY A 105 -2.63 -14.59 2.74
N ASP A 106 -3.68 -15.14 3.34
CA ASP A 106 -5.02 -14.53 3.33
C ASP A 106 -5.20 -13.40 4.37
N SER A 107 -4.13 -12.98 5.06
CA SER A 107 -4.23 -11.88 6.04
C SER A 107 -4.39 -10.53 5.31
N PRO A 108 -5.28 -9.62 5.79
CA PRO A 108 -5.39 -8.27 5.25
C PRO A 108 -4.04 -7.54 5.25
N ALA A 109 -3.62 -7.02 4.11
CA ALA A 109 -2.35 -6.32 3.97
C ALA A 109 -2.36 -5.25 2.89
N THR A 110 -1.43 -4.29 3.01
CA THR A 110 -1.08 -3.34 1.97
C THR A 110 0.39 -3.46 1.61
N VAL A 111 0.68 -3.35 0.31
CA VAL A 111 2.02 -3.18 -0.24
C VAL A 111 2.03 -1.86 -0.99
N ARG A 112 2.85 -0.91 -0.55
CA ARG A 112 2.95 0.41 -1.15
C ARG A 112 4.33 0.61 -1.74
N TRP A 113 4.39 1.02 -2.99
CA TRP A 113 5.62 1.41 -3.67
C TRP A 113 5.73 2.93 -3.66
N ASP A 114 6.82 3.45 -3.12
CA ASP A 114 7.11 4.88 -3.07
C ASP A 114 8.25 5.19 -4.04
N PHE A 115 8.08 6.24 -4.85
CA PHE A 115 9.04 6.63 -5.88
C PHE A 115 9.02 8.14 -6.15
N MET A 116 9.92 8.64 -6.99
CA MET A 116 10.21 10.08 -7.06
C MET A 116 9.24 10.91 -7.90
N GLY A 117 8.45 10.29 -8.78
CA GLY A 117 7.47 11.03 -9.55
C GLY A 117 6.67 10.23 -10.57
N TRP A 118 5.51 10.79 -10.90
CA TRP A 118 4.74 10.41 -12.09
C TRP A 118 5.22 11.18 -13.33
N PRO A 119 5.05 10.62 -14.54
CA PRO A 119 5.47 11.29 -15.78
C PRO A 119 4.65 12.56 -16.05
N GLU A 120 5.08 13.38 -17.02
CA GLU A 120 4.24 14.49 -17.50
C GLU A 120 2.90 13.97 -18.06
N ALA A 121 1.82 14.71 -17.81
CA ALA A 121 0.49 14.38 -18.29
C ALA A 121 -0.13 15.60 -19.02
N PRO A 122 0.41 15.96 -20.19
CA PRO A 122 -0.02 17.17 -20.92
C PRO A 122 -1.49 17.11 -21.37
N GLU A 123 -2.04 15.92 -21.59
CA GLU A 123 -3.44 15.73 -21.98
C GLU A 123 -4.44 16.19 -20.90
N VAL A 124 -4.01 16.22 -19.65
CA VAL A 124 -4.77 16.73 -18.50
C VAL A 124 -4.16 18.02 -17.93
N GLY A 125 -3.21 18.64 -18.64
CA GLY A 125 -2.62 19.93 -18.26
C GLY A 125 -1.65 19.87 -17.08
N LEU A 126 -1.05 18.71 -16.80
CA LEU A 126 -0.15 18.51 -15.68
C LEU A 126 1.29 18.26 -16.15
N GLY A 127 2.26 18.90 -15.47
CA GLY A 127 3.69 18.64 -15.67
C GLY A 127 4.17 17.36 -14.97
N VAL A 128 5.48 17.25 -14.74
CA VAL A 128 6.07 16.13 -13.99
C VAL A 128 5.50 16.11 -12.57
N GLY A 129 5.08 14.92 -12.12
CA GLY A 129 4.69 14.70 -10.72
C GLY A 129 5.93 14.69 -9.82
N GLY A 130 5.84 15.31 -8.65
CA GLY A 130 6.89 15.18 -7.63
C GLY A 130 6.60 14.01 -6.69
N ALA A 131 7.57 13.67 -5.82
CA ALA A 131 7.49 12.51 -4.92
C ALA A 131 6.25 12.48 -4.02
N ARG A 132 5.68 13.65 -3.68
CA ARG A 132 4.41 13.72 -2.95
C ARG A 132 3.27 13.20 -3.84
N GLY A 133 2.67 12.08 -3.46
CA GLY A 133 1.62 11.43 -4.24
C GLY A 133 2.14 10.62 -5.42
N ALA A 134 3.40 10.20 -5.38
CA ALA A 134 3.97 9.26 -6.34
C ALA A 134 4.05 7.88 -5.70
N PHE A 135 2.88 7.26 -5.52
CA PHE A 135 2.74 5.95 -4.88
C PHE A 135 1.78 5.06 -5.67
N VAL A 136 1.99 3.75 -5.56
CA VAL A 136 1.01 2.72 -5.92
C VAL A 136 0.80 1.86 -4.70
N THR A 137 -0.44 1.52 -4.37
CA THR A 137 -0.75 0.59 -3.28
C THR A 137 -1.53 -0.60 -3.81
N LEU A 138 -1.10 -1.80 -3.46
CA LEU A 138 -1.85 -3.03 -3.61
C LEU A 138 -2.40 -3.44 -2.24
N CYS A 139 -3.71 -3.43 -2.09
CA CYS A 139 -4.41 -4.00 -0.94
C CYS A 139 -4.74 -5.47 -1.23
N THR A 140 -4.41 -6.38 -0.32
CA THR A 140 -4.75 -7.81 -0.40
C THR A 140 -5.67 -8.20 0.73
N HIS A 141 -6.77 -8.89 0.40
CA HIS A 141 -7.79 -9.32 1.38
C HIS A 141 -8.44 -8.18 2.16
N VAL A 142 -8.44 -6.97 1.59
CA VAL A 142 -8.97 -5.74 2.17
C VAL A 142 -9.29 -4.72 1.07
N ARG A 143 -10.30 -3.87 1.28
CA ARG A 143 -10.80 -2.94 0.27
C ARG A 143 -10.38 -1.50 0.45
N ASP A 144 -9.97 -1.12 1.65
CA ASP A 144 -9.52 0.21 2.01
C ASP A 144 -8.02 0.20 2.35
N LEU A 145 -7.45 1.40 2.51
CA LEU A 145 -6.03 1.60 2.81
C LEU A 145 -5.70 1.45 4.31
N GLU A 146 -6.70 1.50 5.18
CA GLU A 146 -6.55 1.46 6.65
C GLU A 146 -6.68 0.04 7.23
N LEU A 147 -6.88 -0.96 6.37
CA LEU A 147 -7.08 -2.37 6.74
C LEU A 147 -8.40 -2.65 7.49
N GLU A 148 -9.43 -1.81 7.32
CA GLU A 148 -10.68 -1.86 8.10
C GLU A 148 -11.81 -2.71 7.47
N GLU A 149 -11.81 -2.90 6.15
CA GLU A 149 -12.83 -3.60 5.38
C GLU A 149 -12.29 -4.91 4.75
N PRO A 150 -12.22 -6.02 5.52
CA PRO A 150 -11.80 -7.32 5.00
C PRO A 150 -12.55 -7.76 3.76
N ALA A 151 -11.83 -8.38 2.82
CA ALA A 151 -12.38 -8.85 1.56
C ALA A 151 -11.69 -10.13 1.08
N THR A 152 -12.26 -10.75 0.04
CA THR A 152 -11.64 -11.90 -0.66
C THR A 152 -10.99 -11.49 -1.97
N ASP A 153 -10.95 -10.19 -2.25
CA ASP A 153 -10.39 -9.59 -3.46
C ASP A 153 -9.18 -8.70 -3.11
N HIS A 154 -8.48 -8.29 -4.15
CA HIS A 154 -7.33 -7.39 -4.10
C HIS A 154 -7.69 -6.10 -4.86
N THR A 155 -7.21 -4.97 -4.36
CA THR A 155 -7.47 -3.66 -4.97
C THR A 155 -6.16 -2.93 -5.24
N VAL A 156 -6.00 -2.39 -6.45
CA VAL A 156 -4.88 -1.53 -6.80
C VAL A 156 -5.32 -0.08 -6.76
N PHE A 157 -4.60 0.72 -5.99
CA PHE A 157 -4.77 2.16 -5.87
C PHE A 157 -3.60 2.89 -6.51
N VAL A 158 -3.93 3.97 -7.21
CA VAL A 158 -2.96 4.97 -7.68
C VAL A 158 -3.05 6.17 -6.77
N HIS A 159 -1.91 6.62 -6.23
CA HIS A 159 -1.85 7.83 -5.45
C HIS A 159 -1.46 9.02 -6.32
N VAL A 160 -2.00 10.18 -5.99
CA VAL A 160 -1.74 11.48 -6.63
C VAL A 160 -1.83 12.60 -5.58
N LYS A 161 -1.35 13.81 -5.88
CA LYS A 161 -1.68 14.97 -5.03
C LYS A 161 -3.14 15.33 -5.23
N GLN A 162 -3.80 15.83 -4.19
CA GLN A 162 -5.18 16.29 -4.28
C GLN A 162 -5.39 17.36 -5.38
N ALA A 163 -4.42 18.27 -5.54
CA ALA A 163 -4.44 19.30 -6.58
C ALA A 163 -4.13 18.79 -7.99
N GLU A 164 -3.76 17.52 -8.13
CA GLU A 164 -3.45 16.82 -9.38
C GLU A 164 -4.37 15.60 -9.54
N ALA A 165 -5.60 15.66 -9.02
CA ALA A 165 -6.54 14.53 -8.98
C ALA A 165 -6.81 13.93 -10.37
N GLU A 166 -6.82 14.76 -11.43
CA GLU A 166 -7.00 14.36 -12.82
C GLU A 166 -5.91 13.40 -13.32
N ARG A 167 -4.76 13.34 -12.64
CA ARG A 167 -3.69 12.40 -12.96
C ARG A 167 -4.09 10.94 -12.72
N ALA A 168 -4.93 10.66 -11.72
CA ALA A 168 -5.32 9.29 -11.39
C ALA A 168 -6.08 8.57 -12.53
N PRO A 169 -7.16 9.13 -13.10
CA PRO A 169 -7.82 8.52 -14.26
C PRO A 169 -6.94 8.51 -15.51
N TRP A 170 -6.03 9.47 -15.68
CA TRP A 170 -5.06 9.46 -16.77
C TRP A 170 -4.06 8.29 -16.65
N LEU A 171 -3.51 8.04 -15.46
CA LEU A 171 -2.63 6.90 -15.18
C LEU A 171 -3.37 5.56 -15.37
N ALA A 172 -4.61 5.45 -14.91
CA ALA A 172 -5.45 4.28 -15.15
C ALA A 172 -5.59 3.97 -16.65
N ALA A 173 -5.85 5.00 -17.46
CA ALA A 173 -6.00 4.85 -18.91
C ALA A 173 -4.71 4.37 -19.59
N LEU A 174 -3.52 4.81 -19.14
CA LEU A 174 -2.24 4.34 -19.67
C LEU A 174 -2.01 2.84 -19.46
N VAL A 175 -2.57 2.28 -18.40
CA VAL A 175 -2.55 0.83 -18.14
C VAL A 175 -3.81 0.11 -18.65
N GLY A 176 -4.64 0.77 -19.45
CA GLY A 176 -5.83 0.19 -20.08
C GLY A 176 -6.99 -0.05 -19.12
N LEU A 177 -7.04 0.69 -18.02
CA LEU A 177 -8.07 0.63 -16.98
C LEU A 177 -8.82 1.96 -16.87
N THR A 178 -9.85 1.96 -16.04
CA THR A 178 -10.58 3.15 -15.61
C THR A 178 -10.66 3.14 -14.09
N VAL A 179 -10.81 4.31 -13.47
CA VAL A 179 -11.09 4.39 -12.03
C VAL A 179 -12.42 3.70 -11.71
N ILE A 180 -12.50 3.01 -10.57
CA ILE A 180 -13.67 2.21 -10.16
C ILE A 180 -14.30 2.66 -8.84
N GLY A 181 -13.81 3.76 -8.27
CA GLY A 181 -14.28 4.32 -7.01
C GLY A 181 -13.86 5.77 -6.85
N ASP A 182 -14.27 6.35 -5.73
CA ASP A 182 -14.00 7.73 -5.39
C ASP A 182 -12.52 7.94 -5.02
N LEU A 183 -12.10 9.20 -5.05
CA LEU A 183 -10.80 9.61 -4.57
C LEU A 183 -10.82 9.68 -3.05
N GLU A 184 -9.94 8.92 -2.40
CA GLU A 184 -9.85 8.79 -0.95
C GLU A 184 -8.58 9.47 -0.42
N MET A 185 -8.62 10.01 0.80
CA MET A 185 -7.41 10.54 1.44
C MET A 185 -6.54 9.38 1.91
N ALA A 186 -5.26 9.37 1.55
CA ALA A 186 -4.38 8.27 1.95
C ALA A 186 -4.01 8.34 3.45
N PRO A 187 -3.78 7.20 4.12
CA PRO A 187 -3.20 7.13 5.47
C PRO A 187 -1.81 7.78 5.55
N TYR A 188 -1.30 7.97 6.77
CA TYR A 188 0.03 8.56 7.04
C TYR A 188 1.15 7.53 7.28
#